data_AF-E9G721-F1
#
_entry.id   AF-E9G721-F1
#
_cell.length_a   1.000
_cell.length_b   1.000
_cell.length_c   1.000
_cell.angle_alpha   90.00
_cell.angle_beta   90.00
_cell.angle_gamma   90.00
#
_symmetry.space_group_name_H-M   'P 1'
#
loop_
_entity.id
_entity.type
_entity.pdbx_description
1 polymer ?
#
loop_
_entity_poly.entity_id
_entity_poly.type
_entity_poly.pdbx_seq_one_letter_code
_entity_poly.pdbx_strand_id
1 'polypeptide(L)'
;MAKTTGLLLQNAQETTLCPFLIAWEYQNVACQQQLPNDCGLHAVANAVSLALGEHPSGCFYDRKAMRYHLKSCLQSQFMSTFPKSKAKKDHIVSVSSKLKKVRVYCHCRRVLYKPLNYKKKDAWDAIECSNCKEWMHKMCDSWPLKSTRGKWLCKNCKDP
;
A
#
# COMPACT_ATOMS: atom_id res chain seq x y z
N MET A 1 2.26 16.10 30.42
CA MET A 1 1.90 16.94 29.25
C MET A 1 2.23 16.15 27.99
N ALA A 2 1.21 15.86 27.20
CA ALA A 2 1.23 14.89 26.10
C ALA A 2 2.06 15.39 24.91
N LYS A 3 2.89 14.52 24.33
CA LYS A 3 3.51 14.73 23.01
C LYS A 3 2.71 13.95 21.99
N THR A 4 1.91 14.67 21.22
CA THR A 4 1.15 14.21 20.06
C THR A 4 2.11 13.87 18.93
N THR A 5 2.34 12.59 18.62
CA THR A 5 2.96 12.17 17.36
C THR A 5 1.86 11.81 16.38
N GLY A 6 1.27 12.86 15.77
CA GLY A 6 0.44 12.71 14.59
C GLY A 6 1.32 12.29 13.40
N LEU A 7 0.78 11.43 12.53
CA LEU A 7 1.30 11.24 11.18
C LEU A 7 1.31 12.61 10.48
N LEU A 8 2.49 13.22 10.42
CA LEU A 8 2.72 14.38 9.58
C LEU A 8 2.85 13.90 8.13
N LEU A 9 1.73 13.91 7.42
CA LEU A 9 1.71 14.14 5.98
C LEU A 9 2.20 15.58 5.77
N GLN A 10 3.51 15.78 5.69
CA GLN A 10 4.09 17.10 5.39
C GLN A 10 4.47 17.19 3.91
N ASN A 11 3.82 18.16 3.27
CA ASN A 11 4.29 18.96 2.14
C ASN A 11 4.50 18.24 0.81
N ALA A 12 3.42 18.12 0.04
CA ALA A 12 3.51 18.14 -1.41
C ALA A 12 3.86 19.57 -1.84
N GLN A 13 5.10 19.81 -2.27
CA GLN A 13 5.41 21.03 -3.01
C GLN A 13 4.81 20.89 -4.41
N GLU A 14 3.83 21.75 -4.73
CA GLU A 14 3.25 21.88 -6.06
C GLU A 14 4.32 22.37 -7.03
N THR A 15 4.87 21.46 -7.82
CA THR A 15 5.52 21.81 -9.07
C THR A 15 4.47 21.74 -10.18
N THR A 16 4.37 22.81 -10.96
CA THR A 16 3.35 23.09 -11.99
C THR A 16 3.45 22.23 -13.25
N LEU A 17 3.67 20.92 -13.11
CA LEU A 17 3.60 19.96 -14.22
C LEU A 17 2.92 18.68 -13.71
N CYS A 18 1.63 18.57 -14.02
CA CYS A 18 0.74 17.42 -13.75
C CYS A 18 0.32 17.22 -12.27
N PRO A 19 -0.87 17.72 -11.86
CA PRO A 19 -1.35 17.68 -10.46
C PRO A 19 -1.56 16.26 -9.88
N PHE A 20 -1.42 15.21 -10.69
CA PHE A 20 -1.56 13.82 -10.24
C PHE A 20 -0.25 13.03 -10.14
N LEU A 21 0.91 13.65 -10.45
CA LEU A 21 2.20 12.97 -10.35
C LEU A 21 2.71 13.02 -8.90
N ILE A 22 1.99 12.33 -8.00
CA ILE A 22 2.36 12.26 -6.59
C ILE A 22 3.45 11.19 -6.45
N ALA A 23 4.66 11.63 -6.08
CA ALA A 23 5.71 10.72 -5.65
C ALA A 23 5.52 10.41 -4.16
N TRP A 24 5.32 9.14 -3.83
CA TRP A 24 5.20 8.68 -2.45
C TRP A 24 6.55 8.17 -1.99
N GLU A 25 6.93 8.58 -0.80
CA GLU A 25 8.11 8.07 -0.13
C GLU A 25 7.66 7.00 0.87
N TYR A 26 8.29 5.83 0.80
CA TYR A 26 8.02 4.75 1.74
C TYR A 26 9.32 4.10 2.17
N GLN A 27 9.33 3.60 3.40
CA GLN A 27 10.45 2.86 3.97
C GLN A 27 9.96 1.46 4.32
N ASN A 28 10.77 0.45 4.02
CA ASN A 28 10.50 -0.89 4.53
C ASN A 28 11.02 -0.95 5.96
N VAL A 29 10.16 -1.32 6.90
CA VAL A 29 10.53 -1.44 8.31
C VAL A 29 10.45 -2.90 8.71
N ALA A 30 11.46 -3.36 9.44
CA ALA A 30 11.51 -4.71 9.96
C ALA A 30 10.38 -4.92 10.96
N CYS A 31 9.61 -5.98 10.76
CA CYS A 31 8.54 -6.40 11.65
C CYS A 31 8.75 -7.88 12.02
N GLN A 32 7.98 -8.38 12.99
CA GLN A 32 8.01 -9.79 13.38
C GLN A 32 7.80 -10.72 12.17
N GLN A 33 8.65 -11.74 12.04
CA GLN A 33 8.52 -12.75 11.00
C GLN A 33 7.21 -13.54 11.12
N GLN A 34 6.53 -13.66 9.98
CA GLN A 34 5.30 -14.41 9.77
C GLN A 34 5.60 -15.88 9.39
N LEU A 35 4.77 -16.81 9.85
CA LEU A 35 4.75 -18.20 9.37
C LEU A 35 3.77 -18.34 8.20
N PRO A 36 3.87 -19.42 7.41
CA PRO A 36 2.84 -19.74 6.42
C PRO A 36 1.45 -19.72 7.05
N ASN A 37 0.49 -19.07 6.40
CA ASN A 37 -0.92 -18.94 6.80
C ASN A 37 -1.23 -18.03 8.00
N ASP A 38 -0.28 -17.23 8.51
CA ASP A 38 -0.57 -16.23 9.57
C ASP A 38 -0.54 -14.76 9.08
N CYS A 39 -0.36 -14.54 7.78
CA CYS A 39 -0.24 -13.20 7.18
C CYS A 39 -1.48 -12.34 7.45
N GLY A 40 -2.69 -12.92 7.35
CA GLY A 40 -3.94 -12.22 7.64
C GLY A 40 -4.07 -11.83 9.11
N LEU A 41 -3.64 -12.70 10.03
CA LEU A 41 -3.70 -12.45 11.47
C LEU A 41 -2.77 -11.30 11.87
N HIS A 42 -1.54 -11.30 11.35
CA HIS A 42 -0.59 -10.21 11.55
C HIS A 42 -1.01 -8.91 10.85
N ALA A 43 -1.65 -8.99 9.67
CA ALA A 43 -2.17 -7.80 9.00
C ALA A 43 -3.21 -7.08 9.86
N VAL A 44 -4.15 -7.83 10.47
CA VAL A 44 -5.13 -7.27 11.40
C VAL A 44 -4.46 -6.69 12.65
N ALA A 45 -3.54 -7.41 13.28
CA ALA A 45 -2.85 -6.93 14.48
C ALA A 45 -2.02 -5.65 14.22
N ASN A 46 -1.35 -5.57 13.07
CA ASN A 46 -0.61 -4.38 12.66
C ASN A 46 -1.54 -3.21 12.37
N ALA A 47 -2.69 -3.43 11.71
CA ALA A 47 -3.69 -2.40 11.48
C ALA A 47 -4.24 -1.84 12.80
N VAL A 48 -4.52 -2.72 13.78
CA VAL A 48 -4.96 -2.30 15.11
C VAL A 48 -3.87 -1.51 15.84
N SER A 49 -2.62 -1.96 15.80
CA SER A 49 -1.50 -1.23 16.41
C SER A 49 -1.37 0.17 15.81
N LEU A 50 -1.41 0.29 14.48
CA LEU A 50 -1.39 1.58 13.79
C LEU A 50 -2.57 2.48 14.18
N ALA A 51 -3.78 1.93 14.25
CA ALA A 51 -4.97 2.68 14.66
C ALA A 51 -4.89 3.19 16.10
N LEU A 52 -4.15 2.50 16.97
CA LEU A 52 -3.90 2.88 18.36
C LEU A 52 -2.61 3.71 18.55
N GLY A 53 -1.97 4.13 17.45
CA GLY A 53 -0.77 4.96 17.49
C GLY A 53 0.53 4.20 17.81
N GLU A 54 0.50 2.86 17.79
CA GLU A 54 1.68 2.03 17.96
C GLU A 54 2.32 1.67 16.61
N HIS A 55 3.66 1.77 16.54
CA HIS A 55 4.38 1.40 15.34
C HIS A 55 4.60 -0.13 15.27
N PRO A 56 4.18 -0.82 14.18
CA PRO A 56 4.26 -2.28 14.07
C PRO A 56 5.65 -2.89 14.25
N SER A 57 6.72 -2.14 13.94
CA SER A 57 8.11 -2.60 14.15
C SER A 57 8.51 -2.74 15.61
N GLY A 58 7.77 -2.09 16.52
CA GLY A 58 7.92 -2.26 17.97
C GLY A 58 6.99 -3.32 18.55
N CYS A 59 6.11 -3.92 17.75
CA CYS A 59 5.15 -4.91 18.20
C CYS A 59 5.71 -6.32 18.04
N PHE A 60 5.77 -7.05 19.15
CA PHE A 60 6.14 -8.46 19.21
C PHE A 60 4.96 -9.26 19.71
N TYR A 61 4.17 -9.83 18.81
CA TYR A 61 2.96 -10.52 19.17
C TYR A 61 3.22 -11.94 19.69
N ASP A 62 2.44 -12.35 20.68
CA ASP A 62 2.35 -13.74 21.09
C ASP A 62 1.51 -14.53 20.07
N ARG A 63 2.19 -15.13 19.09
CA ARG A 63 1.56 -15.89 17.99
C ARG A 63 0.54 -16.94 18.47
N LYS A 64 0.76 -17.55 19.64
CA LYS A 64 -0.14 -18.57 20.18
C LYS A 64 -1.46 -17.96 20.65
N ALA A 65 -1.41 -16.76 21.23
CA ALA A 65 -2.56 -16.07 21.80
C ALA A 65 -3.33 -15.22 20.76
N MET A 66 -2.67 -14.73 19.70
CA MET A 66 -3.27 -13.81 18.73
C MET A 66 -4.59 -14.31 18.12
N ARG A 67 -4.69 -15.60 17.74
CA ARG A 67 -5.88 -16.12 17.05
C ARG A 67 -7.09 -16.16 17.98
N TYR A 68 -6.88 -16.55 19.23
CA TYR A 68 -7.92 -16.55 20.25
C TYR A 68 -8.36 -15.11 20.57
N HIS A 69 -7.40 -14.19 20.70
CA HIS A 69 -7.67 -12.77 20.89
C HIS A 69 -8.50 -12.17 19.75
N LEU A 70 -8.16 -12.46 18.50
CA LEU A 70 -8.94 -12.01 17.34
C LEU A 70 -10.38 -12.52 17.40
N LYS A 71 -10.58 -13.81 17.72
CA LYS A 71 -11.92 -14.37 17.90
C LYS A 71 -12.70 -13.61 18.98
N SER A 72 -12.08 -13.35 20.12
CA SER A 72 -12.70 -12.60 21.22
C SER A 72 -13.07 -11.17 20.79
N CYS A 73 -12.17 -10.45 20.12
CA CYS A 73 -12.44 -9.09 19.62
C CYS A 73 -13.59 -9.05 18.62
N LEU A 74 -13.68 -10.05 17.74
CA LEU A 74 -14.78 -10.15 16.77
C LEU A 74 -16.12 -10.46 17.46
N GLN A 75 -16.12 -11.32 18.48
CA GLN A 75 -17.32 -11.65 19.26
C GLN A 75 -17.80 -10.47 20.10
N SER A 76 -16.87 -9.67 20.66
CA SER A 76 -17.18 -8.46 21.43
C SER A 76 -17.40 -7.21 20.57
N GLN A 77 -17.16 -7.31 19.25
CA GLN A 77 -17.16 -6.18 18.31
C GLN A 77 -16.22 -5.04 18.71
N PHE A 78 -15.18 -5.34 19.48
CA PHE A 78 -14.21 -4.36 19.99
C PHE A 78 -12.78 -4.82 19.73
N MET A 79 -12.07 -4.09 18.86
CA MET A 79 -10.66 -4.36 18.57
C MET A 79 -9.76 -3.71 19.63
N SER A 80 -8.99 -4.53 20.33
CA SER A 80 -8.01 -4.11 21.32
C SER A 80 -6.59 -4.54 20.93
N THR A 81 -5.59 -3.93 21.56
CA THR A 81 -4.17 -4.28 21.36
C THR A 81 -3.97 -5.79 21.45
N PHE A 82 -3.33 -6.37 20.44
CA PHE A 82 -3.04 -7.80 20.43
C PHE A 82 -2.02 -8.18 21.51
N PRO A 83 -2.11 -9.40 22.06
CA PRO A 83 -1.21 -9.88 23.10
C PRO A 83 0.24 -9.86 22.60
N LYS A 84 1.14 -9.29 23.41
CA LYS A 84 2.56 -9.15 23.12
C LYS A 84 3.39 -10.15 23.93
N SER A 85 4.43 -10.70 23.32
CA SER A 85 5.40 -11.57 24.00
C SER A 85 6.43 -10.73 24.76
N LYS A 86 6.90 -11.25 25.90
CA LYS A 86 8.01 -10.69 26.67
C LYS A 86 9.39 -11.06 26.08
N ALA A 87 9.44 -12.01 25.15
CA ALA A 87 10.69 -12.51 24.56
C ALA A 87 11.30 -11.51 23.56
N LYS A 88 12.63 -11.33 23.61
CA LYS A 88 13.37 -10.41 22.74
C LYS A 88 13.82 -11.08 21.43
N LYS A 89 13.67 -10.32 20.33
CA LYS A 89 14.51 -10.18 19.12
C LYS A 89 14.93 -11.39 18.27
N ASP A 90 14.57 -12.63 18.53
CA ASP A 90 15.22 -13.72 17.77
C ASP A 90 14.80 -13.84 16.28
N HIS A 91 13.69 -13.20 15.87
CA HIS A 91 13.15 -13.35 14.50
C HIS A 91 12.71 -12.04 13.85
N ILE A 92 13.46 -10.96 14.06
CA ILE A 92 13.32 -9.75 13.25
C ILE A 92 14.24 -9.89 12.04
N VAL A 93 13.66 -10.01 10.84
CA VAL A 93 14.45 -10.00 9.61
C VAL A 93 14.95 -8.58 9.35
N SER A 94 16.24 -8.41 9.07
CA SER A 94 16.77 -7.13 8.63
C SER A 94 16.20 -6.78 7.25
N VAL A 95 15.63 -5.59 7.14
CA VAL A 95 15.21 -5.02 5.86
C VAL A 95 15.97 -3.73 5.60
N SER A 96 16.22 -3.46 4.32
CA SER A 96 16.85 -2.21 3.91
C SER A 96 16.01 -1.03 4.37
N SER A 97 16.59 -0.20 5.23
CA SER A 97 16.02 1.06 5.70
C SER A 97 16.10 2.18 4.64
N LYS A 98 16.50 1.87 3.40
CA LYS A 98 16.54 2.88 2.34
C LYS A 98 15.14 3.38 2.05
N LEU A 99 15.00 4.71 2.06
CA LEU A 99 13.81 5.39 1.57
C LEU A 99 13.63 5.08 0.09
N LYS A 100 12.44 4.64 -0.28
CA LYS A 100 12.07 4.33 -1.66
C LYS A 100 11.07 5.36 -2.14
N LYS A 101 11.29 5.84 -3.35
CA LYS A 101 10.37 6.74 -4.05
C LYS A 101 9.57 5.94 -5.05
N VAL A 102 8.26 6.06 -5.00
CA VAL A 102 7.37 5.42 -5.97
C VAL A 102 6.46 6.48 -6.58
N ARG A 103 6.39 6.50 -7.90
CA ARG A 103 5.48 7.40 -8.60
C ARG A 103 4.12 6.73 -8.67
N VAL A 104 3.10 7.42 -8.18
CA VAL A 104 1.71 6.98 -8.27
C VAL A 104 1.13 7.59 -9.53
N TYR A 105 0.70 6.73 -10.45
CA TYR A 105 -0.01 7.12 -11.66
C TYR A 105 -1.38 6.44 -11.66
N CYS A 106 -2.26 6.91 -12.54
CA CYS A 106 -3.61 6.40 -12.75
C CYS A 106 -4.52 6.49 -11.51
N HIS A 107 -5.82 6.66 -11.73
CA HIS A 107 -6.80 6.69 -10.65
C HIS A 107 -6.85 5.39 -9.83
N CYS A 108 -6.33 4.27 -10.35
CA CYS A 108 -6.28 3.01 -9.61
C CYS A 108 -5.21 2.98 -8.51
N ARG A 109 -4.25 3.93 -8.52
CA ARG A 109 -3.16 4.08 -7.54
C ARG A 109 -2.30 2.82 -7.32
N ARG A 110 -2.35 1.85 -8.23
CA ARG A 110 -1.57 0.60 -8.13
C ARG A 110 -0.16 0.85 -8.67
N VAL A 111 0.86 0.69 -7.81
CA VAL A 111 2.23 1.13 -8.11
C VAL A 111 3.27 0.05 -8.41
N LEU A 112 2.98 -1.24 -8.23
CA LEU A 112 3.96 -2.33 -8.38
C LEU A 112 3.34 -3.67 -8.78
N TYR A 113 2.31 -3.66 -9.62
CA TYR A 113 1.65 -4.92 -10.00
C TYR A 113 2.40 -5.61 -11.14
N LYS A 114 2.84 -6.84 -10.88
CA LYS A 114 3.24 -7.78 -11.94
C LYS A 114 2.02 -8.65 -12.28
N PRO A 115 1.53 -8.67 -13.52
CA PRO A 115 0.44 -9.56 -13.89
C PRO A 115 0.85 -11.02 -13.66
N LEU A 116 0.01 -11.75 -12.91
CA LEU A 116 0.16 -13.19 -12.68
C LEU A 116 0.24 -13.97 -14.01
N ASN A 117 -0.39 -13.43 -15.05
CA ASN A 117 -0.25 -13.89 -16.42
C ASN A 117 0.78 -13.03 -17.19
N TYR A 118 2.02 -13.53 -17.28
CA TYR A 118 3.12 -12.94 -18.04
C TYR A 118 2.82 -12.72 -19.54
N LYS A 119 1.72 -13.29 -20.06
CA LYS A 119 1.29 -13.17 -21.47
C LYS A 119 0.61 -11.83 -21.80
N LYS A 120 0.32 -10.98 -20.81
CA LYS A 120 -0.23 -9.62 -21.02
C LYS A 120 0.69 -8.55 -20.39
N LYS A 121 1.96 -8.50 -20.81
CA LYS A 121 2.93 -7.50 -20.31
C LYS A 121 2.44 -6.07 -20.57
N ASP A 122 1.89 -5.83 -21.76
CA ASP A 122 1.48 -4.50 -22.23
C ASP A 122 0.26 -3.92 -21.47
N ALA A 123 -0.47 -4.73 -20.70
CA ALA A 123 -1.68 -4.27 -19.98
C ALA A 123 -1.35 -3.26 -18.87
N TRP A 124 -0.13 -3.32 -18.34
CA TRP A 124 0.39 -2.43 -17.30
C TRP A 124 1.22 -1.28 -17.84
N ASP A 125 1.39 -1.19 -19.16
CA ASP A 125 1.97 0.01 -19.75
C ASP A 125 1.09 1.21 -19.42
N ALA A 126 1.73 2.33 -19.14
CA ALA A 126 1.06 3.60 -18.95
C ALA A 126 1.10 4.44 -20.22
N ILE A 127 0.03 5.18 -20.47
CA ILE A 127 -0.06 6.19 -21.53
C ILE A 127 -0.25 7.56 -20.88
N GLU A 128 0.44 8.55 -21.40
CA GLU A 128 0.29 9.96 -21.02
C GLU A 128 -0.76 10.61 -21.93
N CYS A 129 -1.72 11.31 -21.34
CA CYS A 129 -2.64 12.13 -22.11
C CYS A 129 -1.92 13.35 -22.70
N SER A 130 -2.10 13.58 -24.00
CA SER A 130 -1.53 14.72 -24.71
C SER A 130 -1.99 16.07 -24.14
N ASN A 131 -3.25 16.17 -23.70
CA ASN A 131 -3.88 17.38 -23.18
C ASN A 131 -3.67 17.54 -21.66
N CYS A 132 -4.26 16.67 -20.82
CA CYS A 132 -4.23 16.85 -19.37
C CYS A 132 -2.93 16.36 -18.69
N LYS A 133 -2.00 15.77 -19.45
CA LYS A 133 -0.71 15.23 -18.98
C LYS A 133 -0.80 14.09 -17.95
N GLU A 134 -2.00 13.60 -17.67
CA GLU A 134 -2.17 12.49 -16.74
C GLU A 134 -1.75 11.15 -17.35
N TRP A 135 -1.16 10.32 -16.50
CA TRP A 135 -0.71 8.98 -16.85
C TRP A 135 -1.72 7.92 -16.41
N MET A 136 -2.13 7.06 -17.34
CA MET A 136 -3.14 6.03 -17.12
C MET A 136 -2.63 4.67 -17.57
N HIS A 137 -2.90 3.60 -16.80
CA HIS A 137 -2.62 2.25 -17.28
C HIS A 137 -3.57 1.91 -18.44
N LYS A 138 -3.06 1.30 -19.51
CA LYS A 138 -3.88 0.88 -20.67
C LYS A 138 -5.08 0.03 -20.24
N MET A 139 -4.92 -0.86 -19.25
CA MET A 139 -6.03 -1.68 -18.76
C MET A 139 -7.04 -0.98 -17.84
N CYS A 140 -6.67 0.17 -17.25
CA CYS A 140 -7.55 0.91 -16.35
C CYS A 140 -8.45 1.90 -17.09
N ASP A 141 -8.21 2.09 -18.38
CA ASP A 141 -9.03 2.91 -19.26
C ASP A 141 -9.63 2.06 -20.38
N SER A 142 -10.51 2.69 -21.16
CA SER A 142 -11.26 2.13 -22.28
C SER A 142 -10.35 1.91 -23.50
N TRP A 143 -9.23 1.22 -23.28
CA TRP A 143 -8.24 0.99 -24.31
C TRP A 143 -8.83 0.12 -25.42
N PRO A 144 -8.83 0.59 -26.68
CA PRO A 144 -9.42 -0.16 -27.78
C PRO A 144 -8.71 -1.51 -27.90
N LEU A 145 -9.50 -2.58 -28.03
CA LEU A 145 -8.97 -3.89 -28.36
C LEU A 145 -8.17 -3.76 -29.66
N LYS A 146 -7.04 -4.48 -29.78
CA LYS A 146 -6.10 -4.41 -30.92
C LYS A 146 -6.78 -4.55 -32.30
N SER A 147 -8.03 -5.02 -32.37
CA SER A 147 -8.84 -5.17 -33.59
C SER A 147 -9.74 -3.98 -33.95
N THR A 148 -9.80 -2.91 -33.15
CA THR A 148 -10.64 -1.74 -33.42
C THR A 148 -9.78 -0.54 -33.79
N ARG A 149 -10.07 0.13 -34.91
CA ARG A 149 -9.40 1.38 -35.36
C ARG A 149 -9.74 2.59 -34.47
N GLY A 150 -10.09 2.36 -33.20
CA GLY A 150 -10.45 3.42 -32.27
C GLY A 150 -9.19 4.13 -31.79
N LYS A 151 -9.25 5.46 -31.70
CA LYS A 151 -8.28 6.22 -30.93
C LYS A 151 -8.61 6.04 -29.44
N TRP A 152 -7.60 5.83 -28.61
CA TRP A 152 -7.78 5.96 -27.16
C TRP A 152 -8.26 7.39 -26.88
N LEU A 153 -9.16 7.55 -25.93
CA LEU A 153 -9.59 8.86 -25.44
C LEU A 153 -9.33 8.88 -23.94
N CYS A 154 -8.61 9.88 -23.47
CA CYS A 154 -8.34 10.05 -22.06
C CYS A 154 -9.65 10.14 -21.28
N LYS A 155 -9.82 9.32 -20.25
CA LYS A 155 -11.00 9.37 -19.38
C LYS A 155 -11.26 10.74 -18.74
N ASN A 156 -10.23 11.52 -18.50
CA ASN A 156 -10.35 12.79 -17.77
C ASN A 156 -10.74 13.95 -18.68
N CYS A 157 -10.11 14.11 -19.84
CA CYS A 157 -10.42 15.22 -20.76
C CYS A 157 -11.16 14.81 -22.04
N LYS A 158 -11.34 13.51 -22.28
CA LYS A 158 -11.95 12.93 -23.49
C LYS A 158 -11.20 13.25 -24.78
N ASP A 159 -9.94 13.66 -24.70
CA ASP A 159 -9.08 13.90 -25.85
C ASP A 159 -8.26 12.67 -26.25
N PRO A 160 -7.87 12.54 -27.53
CA PRO A 160 -6.97 11.48 -28.01
C PRO A 160 -5.57 11.43 -27.38
#